data_AF-A0A6G9FQZ9-F1
#
_entry.id   AF-A0A6G9FQZ9-F1
#
_cell.length_a   1.000
_cell.length_b   1.000
_cell.length_c   1.000
_cell.angle_alpha   90.00
_cell.angle_beta   90.00
_cell.angle_gamma   90.00
#
_symmetry.space_group_name_H-M   'P 1'
#
loop_
_entity.id
_entity.type
_entity.pdbx_description
1 polymer ?
#
loop_
_entity_poly.entity_id
_entity_poly.type
_entity_poly.pdbx_seq_one_letter_code
_entity_poly.pdbx_strand_id
1 'polypeptide(L)'
;MTIDITGLAPERIVFDISPLAELGVALHALSEPAHHPGLHGWATATAAGLKPDLADRLHEADFLWRSTFSDIFLPFAGLPAEPGRIGASLKEELDLLDRLDDERFVSSALEFTCASTYSTGAPSPLVDASRRAHALDLAANRGPRQLDFTRRLLADPASVRAWLRRLFEDCEDAFFADTWGRVSTQLAADARHKTELMRRKGLAEALRAVSPALSLDEGGTVISADKLADGRTTATDPAFGAGLTLLPSSFGWPHLMVVHAPGWQPVIQYPIGAPELPAAASVELLKLRMDALAHPMRMRLSRNLGRAAYTTSELADSLGISAPEVSRHLAVLKKAKLISTRRRGRYVLHQLDVTAVARLGSDFLETVLR
;
A
#
# COMPACT_ATOMS: atom_id res chain seq x y z
N MET A 1 10.09 -0.84 -4.06
CA MET A 1 9.88 0.37 -4.92
C MET A 1 10.86 1.48 -4.55
N THR A 2 11.22 2.37 -5.48
CA THR A 2 12.17 3.48 -5.25
C THR A 2 11.71 4.79 -5.88
N ILE A 3 11.97 5.92 -5.21
CA ILE A 3 11.72 7.28 -5.70
C ILE A 3 13.05 8.03 -5.71
N ASP A 4 13.49 8.47 -6.88
CA ASP A 4 14.66 9.35 -7.03
C ASP A 4 14.25 10.80 -6.73
N ILE A 5 14.87 11.39 -5.70
CA ILE A 5 14.67 12.77 -5.25
C ILE A 5 15.93 13.63 -5.46
N THR A 6 16.88 13.18 -6.28
CA THR A 6 18.12 13.91 -6.56
C THR A 6 17.82 15.32 -7.08
N GLY A 7 18.30 16.35 -6.37
CA GLY A 7 18.08 17.74 -6.76
C GLY A 7 16.68 18.28 -6.42
N LEU A 8 15.83 17.52 -5.73
CA LEU A 8 14.55 18.01 -5.22
C LEU A 8 14.80 18.99 -4.07
N ALA A 9 14.29 20.21 -4.20
CA ALA A 9 14.34 21.19 -3.12
C ALA A 9 13.49 20.71 -1.92
N PRO A 10 13.96 20.79 -0.66
CA PRO A 10 13.21 20.31 0.51
C PRO A 10 11.79 20.90 0.64
N GLU A 11 11.57 22.12 0.14
CA GLU A 11 10.28 22.81 0.16
C GLU A 11 9.27 22.19 -0.83
N ARG A 12 9.73 21.33 -1.74
CA ARG A 12 8.89 20.56 -2.68
C ARG A 12 8.52 19.18 -2.12
N ILE A 13 8.95 18.86 -0.90
CA ILE A 13 8.48 17.68 -0.16
C ILE A 13 7.41 18.16 0.82
N VAL A 14 6.16 17.78 0.59
CA VAL A 14 5.01 18.32 1.33
C VAL A 14 4.24 17.19 2.01
N PHE A 15 3.85 17.40 3.27
CA PHE A 15 2.85 16.59 3.94
C PHE A 15 1.52 17.36 3.93
N ASP A 16 0.48 16.74 3.42
CA ASP A 16 -0.85 17.36 3.30
C ASP A 16 -1.94 16.30 3.39
N ILE A 17 -3.21 16.69 3.27
CA ILE A 17 -4.36 15.78 3.30
C ILE A 17 -5.20 15.93 2.04
N SER A 18 -5.74 14.81 1.53
CA SER A 18 -6.56 14.79 0.31
C SER A 18 -7.89 14.07 0.61
N PRO A 19 -9.04 14.75 0.59
CA PRO A 19 -10.34 14.10 0.76
C PRO A 19 -10.62 13.04 -0.30
N LEU A 20 -10.23 13.23 -1.56
CA LEU A 20 -10.42 12.25 -2.62
C LEU A 20 -9.53 11.01 -2.43
N ALA A 21 -8.28 11.20 -2.01
CA ALA A 21 -7.40 10.08 -1.65
C ALA A 21 -7.96 9.28 -0.48
N GLU A 22 -8.49 9.96 0.54
CA GLU A 22 -9.10 9.32 1.72
C GLU A 22 -10.41 8.61 1.36
N LEU A 23 -11.21 9.17 0.46
CA LEU A 23 -12.41 8.51 -0.09
C LEU A 23 -12.02 7.20 -0.80
N GLY A 24 -10.97 7.20 -1.61
CA GLY A 24 -10.52 6.00 -2.34
C GLY A 24 -10.20 4.83 -1.41
N VAL A 25 -9.46 5.08 -0.33
CA VAL A 25 -9.14 4.04 0.68
C VAL A 25 -10.33 3.71 1.59
N ALA A 26 -11.24 4.64 1.85
CA ALA A 26 -12.49 4.34 2.55
C ALA A 26 -13.39 3.41 1.71
N LEU A 27 -13.48 3.64 0.40
CA LEU A 27 -14.18 2.75 -0.54
C LEU A 27 -13.52 1.37 -0.60
N HIS A 28 -12.19 1.29 -0.59
CA HIS A 28 -11.48 0.01 -0.46
C HIS A 28 -11.85 -0.72 0.83
N ALA A 29 -11.81 -0.03 1.97
CA ALA A 29 -12.17 -0.62 3.27
C ALA A 29 -13.63 -1.06 3.35
N LEU A 30 -14.53 -0.38 2.63
CA LEU A 30 -15.93 -0.76 2.52
C LEU A 30 -16.12 -2.01 1.65
N SER A 31 -15.35 -2.16 0.57
CA SER A 31 -15.39 -3.32 -0.33
C SER A 31 -14.67 -4.55 0.23
N GLU A 32 -13.60 -4.37 1.01
CA GLU A 32 -12.77 -5.45 1.56
C GLU A 32 -12.54 -5.27 3.08
N PRO A 33 -13.59 -5.30 3.92
CA PRO A 33 -13.48 -5.03 5.36
C PRO A 33 -12.59 -6.04 6.11
N ALA A 34 -12.33 -7.22 5.51
CA ALA A 34 -11.41 -8.21 6.07
C ALA A 34 -9.94 -7.75 6.06
N HIS A 35 -9.56 -6.85 5.14
CA HIS A 35 -8.23 -6.23 5.14
C HIS A 35 -8.08 -5.20 6.27
N HIS A 36 -9.19 -4.68 6.80
CA HIS A 36 -9.24 -3.59 7.78
C HIS A 36 -10.01 -3.96 9.05
N PRO A 37 -9.46 -4.83 9.92
CA PRO A 37 -10.16 -5.27 11.13
C PRO A 37 -10.62 -4.12 12.04
N GLY A 38 -9.84 -3.04 12.13
CA GLY A 38 -10.19 -1.85 12.92
C GLY A 38 -11.37 -1.03 12.36
N LEU A 39 -11.75 -1.27 11.11
CA LEU A 39 -12.80 -0.52 10.40
C LEU A 39 -14.07 -1.36 10.17
N HIS A 40 -14.13 -2.60 10.65
CA HIS A 40 -15.26 -3.52 10.41
C HIS A 40 -16.61 -2.93 10.88
N GLY A 41 -16.61 -2.28 12.05
CA GLY A 41 -17.81 -1.62 12.57
C GLY A 41 -18.26 -0.44 11.71
N TRP A 42 -17.32 0.37 11.22
CA TRP A 42 -17.61 1.44 10.26
C TRP A 42 -18.15 0.88 8.94
N ALA A 43 -17.47 -0.11 8.35
CA ALA A 43 -17.86 -0.68 7.06
C ALA A 43 -19.27 -1.29 7.12
N THR A 44 -19.58 -2.01 8.20
CA THR A 44 -20.91 -2.61 8.41
C THR A 44 -22.00 -1.55 8.57
N ALA A 45 -21.75 -0.51 9.38
CA ALA A 45 -22.70 0.59 9.58
C ALA A 45 -22.93 1.38 8.29
N THR A 46 -21.86 1.72 7.57
CA THR A 46 -21.92 2.44 6.29
C THR A 46 -22.67 1.62 5.24
N ALA A 47 -22.31 0.34 5.05
CA ALA A 47 -22.97 -0.53 4.07
C ALA A 47 -24.48 -0.69 4.36
N ALA A 48 -24.87 -0.81 5.63
CA ALA A 48 -26.28 -0.92 6.02
C ALA A 48 -27.08 0.37 5.77
N GLY A 49 -26.42 1.53 5.72
CA GLY A 49 -27.05 2.83 5.46
C GLY A 49 -27.13 3.23 3.98
N LEU A 50 -26.47 2.50 3.07
CA LEU A 50 -26.44 2.84 1.66
C LEU A 50 -27.80 2.61 0.99
N LYS A 51 -28.21 3.58 0.16
CA LYS A 51 -29.34 3.38 -0.74
C LYS A 51 -28.99 2.28 -1.76
N PRO A 52 -29.93 1.39 -2.13
CA PRO A 52 -29.67 0.29 -3.08
C PRO A 52 -29.03 0.74 -4.40
N ASP A 53 -29.53 1.83 -5.00
CA ASP A 53 -28.99 2.39 -6.23
C ASP A 53 -27.52 2.83 -6.12
N LEU A 54 -27.12 3.44 -4.99
CA LEU A 54 -25.74 3.83 -4.76
C LEU A 54 -24.85 2.59 -4.53
N ALA A 55 -25.35 1.59 -3.81
CA ALA A 55 -24.64 0.34 -3.60
C ALA A 55 -24.38 -0.41 -4.94
N ASP A 56 -25.37 -0.43 -5.84
CA ASP A 56 -25.23 -1.04 -7.16
C ASP A 56 -24.17 -0.33 -8.02
N ARG A 57 -24.18 1.02 -8.02
CA ARG A 57 -23.19 1.82 -8.75
C ARG A 57 -21.78 1.72 -8.16
N LEU A 58 -21.66 1.67 -6.83
CA LEU A 58 -20.39 1.38 -6.16
C LEU A 58 -19.87 0.00 -6.57
N HIS A 59 -20.73 -1.01 -6.60
CA HIS A 59 -20.34 -2.32 -7.06
C HIS A 59 -19.91 -2.30 -8.54
N GLU A 60 -20.50 -1.46 -9.38
CA GLU A 60 -20.16 -1.34 -10.81
C GLU A 60 -18.71 -0.90 -11.05
N ALA A 61 -18.17 -0.07 -10.17
CA ALA A 61 -16.82 0.46 -10.29
C ALA A 61 -15.83 -0.07 -9.23
N ASP A 62 -16.23 -1.06 -8.42
CA ASP A 62 -15.45 -1.50 -7.26
C ASP A 62 -14.01 -1.89 -7.61
N PHE A 63 -13.77 -2.46 -8.80
CA PHE A 63 -12.45 -2.82 -9.28
C PHE A 63 -11.45 -1.65 -9.35
N LEU A 64 -11.91 -0.39 -9.40
CA LEU A 64 -11.05 0.80 -9.39
C LEU A 64 -10.39 1.09 -8.04
N TRP A 65 -10.94 0.56 -6.94
CA TRP A 65 -10.38 0.70 -5.58
C TRP A 65 -10.23 -0.63 -4.84
N ARG A 66 -10.86 -1.72 -5.32
CA ARG A 66 -10.85 -3.03 -4.66
C ARG A 66 -9.59 -3.83 -4.96
N SER A 67 -9.24 -3.96 -6.24
CA SER A 67 -8.10 -4.77 -6.71
C SER A 67 -6.89 -3.93 -7.08
N THR A 68 -7.14 -2.69 -7.49
CA THR A 68 -6.13 -1.65 -7.75
C THR A 68 -6.55 -0.41 -6.99
N PHE A 69 -5.58 0.42 -6.60
CA PHE A 69 -5.85 1.76 -6.09
C PHE A 69 -5.60 2.73 -7.22
N SER A 70 -6.62 2.97 -8.05
CA SER A 70 -6.49 3.76 -9.27
C SER A 70 -5.99 5.19 -9.00
N ASP A 71 -5.07 5.68 -9.83
CA ASP A 71 -4.52 7.04 -9.68
C ASP A 71 -5.56 8.16 -9.89
N ILE A 72 -6.80 7.83 -10.34
CA ILE A 72 -7.90 8.81 -10.42
C ILE A 72 -8.25 9.45 -9.06
N PHE A 73 -7.86 8.80 -7.96
CA PHE A 73 -8.05 9.34 -6.60
C PHE A 73 -6.99 10.38 -6.21
N LEU A 74 -5.97 10.58 -7.05
CA LEU A 74 -4.84 11.48 -6.78
C LEU A 74 -4.62 12.49 -7.93
N PRO A 75 -5.67 13.12 -8.48
CA PRO A 75 -5.59 13.87 -9.74
C PRO A 75 -4.62 15.06 -9.69
N PHE A 76 -4.38 15.63 -8.50
CA PHE A 76 -3.40 16.70 -8.29
C PHE A 76 -1.98 16.27 -8.71
N ALA A 77 -1.65 14.98 -8.59
CA ALA A 77 -0.36 14.43 -8.97
C ALA A 77 -0.23 14.18 -10.48
N GLY A 78 -1.33 14.26 -11.24
CA GLY A 78 -1.41 14.06 -12.69
C GLY A 78 -1.47 15.36 -13.52
N LEU A 79 -1.41 16.53 -12.89
CA LEU A 79 -1.45 17.86 -13.56
C LEU A 79 -0.07 18.58 -13.65
N PRO A 80 0.41 18.96 -14.87
CA PRO A 80 1.81 19.33 -15.12
C PRO A 80 2.25 20.81 -14.87
N ALA A 81 1.54 21.63 -14.09
CA ALA A 81 1.90 23.08 -14.04
C ALA A 81 1.81 23.79 -12.68
N GLU A 82 1.15 23.20 -11.69
CA GLU A 82 1.17 23.72 -10.32
C GLU A 82 1.39 22.56 -9.35
N PRO A 83 2.62 22.37 -8.83
CA PRO A 83 2.92 21.24 -7.97
C PRO A 83 1.95 21.16 -6.79
N GLY A 84 1.29 20.02 -6.65
CA GLY A 84 0.72 19.56 -5.39
C GLY A 84 -0.31 20.47 -4.72
N ARG A 85 -1.03 21.33 -5.46
CA ARG A 85 -2.17 22.03 -4.87
C ARG A 85 -3.34 21.07 -4.75
N ILE A 86 -3.35 20.36 -3.64
CA ILE A 86 -4.46 19.52 -3.23
C ILE A 86 -5.67 20.41 -2.94
N GLY A 87 -6.85 19.97 -3.37
CA GLY A 87 -8.10 20.67 -3.09
C GLY A 87 -8.43 20.63 -1.61
N ALA A 88 -8.96 21.72 -1.06
CA ALA A 88 -9.37 21.80 0.34
C ALA A 88 -10.67 21.03 0.64
N SER A 89 -11.38 20.59 -0.40
CA SER A 89 -12.63 19.82 -0.32
C SER A 89 -12.67 18.75 -1.41
N LEU A 90 -13.55 17.76 -1.25
CA LEU A 90 -13.74 16.72 -2.26
C LEU A 90 -14.11 17.33 -3.61
N LYS A 91 -15.03 18.31 -3.62
CA LYS A 91 -15.42 19.04 -4.82
C LYS A 91 -14.23 19.66 -5.56
N GLU A 92 -13.34 20.34 -4.84
CA GLU A 92 -12.16 20.96 -5.45
C GLU A 92 -11.21 19.91 -6.07
N GLU A 93 -11.07 18.73 -5.45
CA GLU A 93 -10.27 17.65 -6.04
C GLU A 93 -10.97 16.96 -7.22
N LEU A 94 -12.31 16.88 -7.22
CA LEU A 94 -13.06 16.45 -8.39
C LEU A 94 -12.93 17.46 -9.55
N ASP A 95 -12.81 18.76 -9.26
CA ASP A 95 -12.48 19.77 -10.28
C ASP A 95 -11.07 19.54 -10.86
N LEU A 96 -10.12 19.03 -10.07
CA LEU A 96 -8.79 18.60 -10.57
C LEU A 96 -8.89 17.34 -11.43
N LEU A 97 -9.72 16.37 -11.04
CA LEU A 97 -9.97 15.16 -11.84
C LEU A 97 -10.51 15.52 -13.22
N ASP A 98 -11.43 16.48 -13.29
CA ASP A 98 -11.99 16.98 -14.55
C ASP A 98 -10.96 17.64 -15.47
N ARG A 99 -9.87 18.17 -14.91
CA ARG A 99 -8.78 18.81 -15.64
C ARG A 99 -7.75 17.84 -16.22
N LEU A 100 -7.77 16.56 -15.84
CA LEU A 100 -6.89 15.57 -16.46
C LEU A 100 -7.21 15.48 -17.96
N ASP A 101 -6.18 15.33 -18.79
CA ASP A 101 -6.42 14.97 -20.19
C ASP A 101 -7.00 13.55 -20.29
N ASP A 102 -7.69 13.28 -21.40
CA ASP A 102 -8.39 12.00 -21.60
C ASP A 102 -7.42 10.82 -21.63
N GLU A 103 -6.22 11.00 -22.18
CA GLU A 103 -5.21 9.94 -22.23
C GLU A 103 -4.77 9.50 -20.84
N ARG A 104 -4.51 10.45 -19.92
CA ARG A 104 -4.18 10.19 -18.52
C ARG A 104 -5.35 9.60 -17.77
N PHE A 105 -6.52 10.23 -17.85
CA PHE A 105 -7.71 9.74 -17.16
C PHE A 105 -8.03 8.29 -17.54
N VAL A 106 -7.98 7.96 -18.84
CA VAL A 106 -8.20 6.59 -19.33
C VAL A 106 -7.11 5.65 -18.85
N SER A 107 -5.83 6.07 -18.88
CA SER A 107 -4.73 5.21 -18.43
C SER A 107 -4.84 4.88 -16.94
N SER A 108 -5.17 5.85 -16.09
CA SER A 108 -5.39 5.66 -14.65
C SER A 108 -6.63 4.83 -14.36
N ALA A 109 -7.73 5.06 -15.08
CA ALA A 109 -8.97 4.29 -14.92
C ALA A 109 -8.87 2.85 -15.46
N LEU A 110 -7.82 2.50 -16.22
CA LEU A 110 -7.58 1.15 -16.76
C LEU A 110 -6.49 0.37 -16.02
N GLU A 111 -5.95 0.87 -14.92
CA GLU A 111 -4.91 0.21 -14.13
C GLU A 111 -5.26 -1.24 -13.74
N PHE A 112 -6.55 -1.51 -13.46
CA PHE A 112 -7.05 -2.86 -13.13
C PHE A 112 -6.85 -3.90 -14.25
N THR A 113 -6.70 -3.43 -15.49
CA THR A 113 -6.35 -4.26 -16.66
C THR A 113 -4.85 -4.23 -16.98
N CYS A 114 -4.13 -3.16 -16.63
CA CYS A 114 -2.82 -2.84 -17.22
C CYS A 114 -1.65 -2.80 -16.22
N ALA A 115 -1.71 -3.55 -15.11
CA ALA A 115 -0.67 -3.54 -14.07
C ALA A 115 0.77 -3.83 -14.59
N SER A 116 0.94 -4.61 -15.66
CA SER A 116 2.26 -4.89 -16.26
C SER A 116 2.86 -3.72 -17.06
N THR A 117 2.04 -2.73 -17.43
CA THR A 117 2.46 -1.56 -18.21
C THR A 117 2.42 -0.25 -17.42
N TYR A 118 1.88 -0.27 -16.20
CA TYR A 118 1.81 0.88 -15.31
C TYR A 118 3.17 1.59 -15.18
N SER A 119 4.26 0.83 -15.02
CA SER A 119 5.61 1.39 -14.87
C SER A 119 6.31 1.75 -16.18
N THR A 120 5.74 1.45 -17.36
CA THR A 120 6.47 1.55 -18.66
C THR A 120 6.14 2.79 -19.48
N GLY A 121 5.15 3.60 -19.08
CA GLY A 121 4.80 4.84 -19.78
C GLY A 121 4.34 4.60 -21.22
N ALA A 122 3.70 3.44 -21.45
CA ALA A 122 3.21 3.06 -22.76
C ALA A 122 2.16 4.07 -23.28
N PRO A 123 2.04 4.23 -24.61
CA PRO A 123 1.00 5.09 -25.21
C PRO A 123 -0.39 4.72 -24.72
N SER A 124 -1.26 5.73 -24.57
CA SER A 124 -2.64 5.53 -24.12
C SER A 124 -3.41 4.63 -25.10
N PRO A 125 -4.31 3.75 -24.61
CA PRO A 125 -5.22 2.98 -25.48
C PRO A 125 -6.23 3.85 -26.24
N LEU A 126 -6.28 5.16 -26.00
CA LEU A 126 -7.02 6.10 -26.85
C LEU A 126 -6.32 6.36 -28.19
N VAL A 127 -4.98 6.37 -28.19
CA VAL A 127 -4.18 6.76 -29.37
C VAL A 127 -3.42 5.57 -29.99
N ASP A 128 -3.31 4.45 -29.29
CA ASP A 128 -2.68 3.22 -29.78
C ASP A 128 -3.68 2.06 -29.88
N ALA A 129 -3.91 1.59 -31.11
CA ALA A 129 -4.88 0.52 -31.40
C ALA A 129 -4.50 -0.85 -30.82
N SER A 130 -3.19 -1.15 -30.73
CA SER A 130 -2.70 -2.39 -30.14
C SER A 130 -2.96 -2.41 -28.63
N ARG A 131 -2.68 -1.28 -27.97
CA ARG A 131 -3.00 -1.06 -26.55
C ARG A 131 -4.50 -1.11 -26.29
N ARG A 132 -5.30 -0.50 -27.16
CA ARG A 132 -6.77 -0.56 -27.11
C ARG A 132 -7.28 -2.00 -27.13
N ALA A 133 -6.81 -2.79 -28.10
CA ALA A 133 -7.21 -4.19 -28.24
C ALA A 133 -6.77 -5.02 -27.02
N HIS A 134 -5.56 -4.79 -26.52
CA HIS A 134 -5.05 -5.49 -25.34
C HIS A 134 -5.83 -5.16 -24.06
N ALA A 135 -6.16 -3.89 -23.83
CA ALA A 135 -6.97 -3.47 -22.68
C ALA A 135 -8.36 -4.13 -22.70
N LEU A 136 -9.00 -4.21 -23.87
CA LEU A 136 -10.29 -4.89 -24.04
C LEU A 136 -10.20 -6.40 -23.77
N ASP A 137 -9.14 -7.07 -24.23
CA ASP A 137 -8.92 -8.50 -23.99
C ASP A 137 -8.72 -8.79 -22.49
N LEU A 138 -7.89 -8.00 -21.82
CA LEU A 138 -7.68 -8.13 -20.37
C LEU A 138 -8.94 -7.81 -19.57
N ALA A 139 -9.72 -6.80 -19.97
CA ALA A 139 -11.01 -6.50 -19.36
C ALA A 139 -12.00 -7.67 -19.52
N ALA A 140 -12.06 -8.28 -20.71
CA ALA A 140 -12.91 -9.44 -20.98
C ALA A 140 -12.57 -10.63 -20.09
N ASN A 141 -11.27 -10.87 -19.84
CA ASN A 141 -10.80 -11.93 -18.92
C ASN A 141 -11.18 -11.68 -17.44
N ARG A 142 -11.47 -10.42 -17.06
CA ARG A 142 -11.93 -10.06 -15.70
C ARG A 142 -13.44 -10.19 -15.53
N GLY A 143 -14.21 -10.06 -16.62
CA GLY A 143 -15.65 -10.26 -16.63
C GLY A 143 -16.41 -9.24 -17.49
N PRO A 144 -17.72 -9.47 -17.70
CA PRO A 144 -18.54 -8.63 -18.58
C PRO A 144 -18.63 -7.17 -18.10
N ARG A 145 -18.63 -6.93 -16.79
CA ARG A 145 -18.75 -5.59 -16.21
C ARG A 145 -17.52 -4.73 -16.50
N GLN A 146 -16.34 -5.29 -16.27
CA GLN A 146 -15.05 -4.68 -16.58
C GLN A 146 -14.92 -4.38 -18.07
N LEU A 147 -15.36 -5.32 -18.91
CA LEU A 147 -15.35 -5.15 -20.37
C LEU A 147 -16.28 -4.02 -20.81
N ASP A 148 -17.49 -3.95 -20.29
CA ASP A 148 -18.45 -2.90 -20.64
C ASP A 148 -18.02 -1.52 -20.12
N PHE A 149 -17.46 -1.44 -18.91
CA PHE A 149 -16.81 -0.23 -18.41
C PHE A 149 -15.68 0.21 -19.34
N THR A 150 -14.78 -0.69 -19.71
CA THR A 150 -13.64 -0.42 -20.60
C THR A 150 -14.11 0.07 -21.97
N ARG A 151 -15.16 -0.53 -22.54
CA ARG A 151 -15.76 -0.09 -23.81
C ARG A 151 -16.32 1.32 -23.71
N ARG A 152 -17.07 1.64 -22.66
CA ARG A 152 -17.62 2.98 -22.40
C ARG A 152 -16.51 4.01 -22.25
N LEU A 153 -15.51 3.71 -21.43
CA LEU A 153 -14.36 4.58 -21.17
C LEU A 153 -13.57 4.89 -22.43
N LEU A 154 -13.31 3.89 -23.28
CA LEU A 154 -12.57 4.07 -24.52
C LEU A 154 -13.38 4.70 -25.67
N ALA A 155 -14.71 4.76 -25.54
CA ALA A 155 -15.61 5.38 -26.52
C ALA A 155 -15.90 6.84 -26.16
N ASP A 156 -16.13 7.13 -24.88
CA ASP A 156 -16.45 8.46 -24.38
C ASP A 156 -15.87 8.66 -22.95
N PRO A 157 -14.58 9.03 -22.86
CA PRO A 157 -13.92 9.26 -21.58
C PRO A 157 -14.62 10.33 -20.73
N ALA A 158 -15.11 11.40 -21.35
CA ALA A 158 -15.76 12.52 -20.68
C ALA A 158 -17.05 12.07 -19.96
N SER A 159 -17.89 11.26 -20.61
CA SER A 159 -19.09 10.72 -19.99
C SER A 159 -18.79 9.79 -18.82
N VAL A 160 -17.75 8.96 -18.92
CA VAL A 160 -17.34 8.09 -17.79
C VAL A 160 -16.77 8.92 -16.64
N ARG A 161 -16.00 9.97 -16.92
CA ARG A 161 -15.49 10.89 -15.90
C ARG A 161 -16.63 11.60 -15.16
N ALA A 162 -17.61 12.14 -15.89
CA ALA A 162 -18.78 12.78 -15.31
C ALA A 162 -19.60 11.80 -14.45
N TRP A 163 -19.73 10.54 -14.88
CA TRP A 163 -20.38 9.49 -14.09
C TRP A 163 -19.63 9.18 -12.78
N LEU A 164 -18.28 9.07 -12.82
CA LEU A 164 -17.46 8.86 -11.62
C LEU A 164 -17.53 10.05 -10.66
N ARG A 165 -17.46 11.28 -11.17
CA ARG A 165 -17.68 12.49 -10.36
C ARG A 165 -19.00 12.40 -9.61
N ARG A 166 -20.11 12.09 -10.32
CA ARG A 166 -21.43 12.01 -9.69
C ARG A 166 -21.49 10.89 -8.65
N LEU A 167 -20.85 9.76 -8.91
CA LEU A 167 -20.73 8.66 -7.95
C LEU A 167 -20.02 9.12 -6.67
N PHE A 168 -18.92 9.85 -6.78
CA PHE A 168 -18.16 10.35 -5.62
C PHE A 168 -18.89 11.46 -4.87
N GLU A 169 -19.60 12.36 -5.56
CA GLU A 169 -20.51 13.33 -4.93
C GLU A 169 -21.64 12.62 -4.16
N ASP A 170 -22.23 11.56 -4.71
CA ASP A 170 -23.25 10.79 -4.01
C ASP A 170 -22.67 10.05 -2.78
N CYS A 171 -21.39 9.64 -2.82
CA CYS A 171 -20.69 9.08 -1.65
C CYS A 171 -20.44 10.14 -0.57
N GLU A 172 -20.09 11.36 -0.96
CA GLU A 172 -19.96 12.52 -0.07
C GLU A 172 -21.24 12.75 0.71
N ASP A 173 -22.36 12.86 0.00
CA ASP A 173 -23.69 13.07 0.58
C ASP A 173 -24.13 11.89 1.46
N ALA A 174 -23.80 10.65 1.08
CA ALA A 174 -24.29 9.46 1.77
C ALA A 174 -23.55 9.12 3.07
N PHE A 175 -22.22 9.25 3.09
CA PHE A 175 -21.42 8.85 4.25
C PHE A 175 -20.09 9.59 4.40
N PHE A 176 -19.50 10.06 3.31
CA PHE A 176 -18.10 10.50 3.34
C PHE A 176 -17.94 11.90 3.96
N ALA A 177 -18.90 12.82 3.83
CA ALA A 177 -18.81 14.13 4.48
C ALA A 177 -18.69 14.02 6.01
N ASP A 178 -19.50 13.15 6.63
CA ASP A 178 -19.45 12.87 8.07
C ASP A 178 -18.19 12.09 8.47
N THR A 179 -17.75 11.16 7.61
CA THR A 179 -16.48 10.44 7.81
C THR A 179 -15.29 11.40 7.78
N TRP A 180 -15.21 12.27 6.78
CA TRP A 180 -14.17 13.28 6.62
C TRP A 180 -14.15 14.29 7.77
N GLY A 181 -15.32 14.74 8.23
CA GLY A 181 -15.44 15.60 9.41
C GLY A 181 -14.82 15.00 10.68
N ARG A 182 -14.86 13.67 10.82
CA ARG A 182 -14.28 12.94 11.96
C ARG A 182 -12.76 12.75 11.85
N VAL A 183 -12.23 12.54 10.65
CA VAL A 183 -10.80 12.17 10.46
C VAL A 183 -9.90 13.33 10.04
N SER A 184 -10.40 14.33 9.32
CA SER A 184 -9.61 15.42 8.72
C SER A 184 -8.73 16.18 9.71
N THR A 185 -9.23 16.46 10.91
CA THR A 185 -8.45 17.15 11.95
C THR A 185 -7.25 16.32 12.41
N GLN A 186 -7.42 15.01 12.55
CA GLN A 186 -6.34 14.10 12.93
C GLN A 186 -5.30 13.98 11.82
N LEU A 187 -5.75 13.84 10.56
CA LEU A 187 -4.87 13.80 9.39
C LEU A 187 -4.06 15.09 9.26
N ALA A 188 -4.70 16.26 9.40
CA ALA A 188 -4.01 17.56 9.37
C ALA A 188 -3.03 17.73 10.54
N ALA A 189 -3.32 17.15 11.72
CA ALA A 189 -2.39 17.15 12.84
C ALA A 189 -1.16 16.28 12.56
N ASP A 190 -1.33 15.10 11.99
CA ASP A 190 -0.20 14.24 11.58
C ASP A 190 0.65 14.91 10.50
N ALA A 191 0.05 15.43 9.43
CA ALA A 191 0.76 16.12 8.36
C ALA A 191 1.61 17.30 8.87
N ARG A 192 1.05 18.13 9.76
CA ARG A 192 1.79 19.22 10.42
C ARG A 192 2.92 18.69 11.31
N HIS A 193 2.68 17.62 12.06
CA HIS A 193 3.69 17.00 12.91
C HIS A 193 4.86 16.45 12.08
N LYS A 194 4.59 15.76 10.97
CA LYS A 194 5.64 15.23 10.08
C LYS A 194 6.39 16.33 9.33
N THR A 195 5.70 17.38 8.90
CA THR A 195 6.33 18.59 8.35
C THR A 195 7.33 19.17 9.34
N GLU A 196 6.93 19.34 10.61
CA GLU A 196 7.82 19.90 11.64
C GLU A 196 8.98 18.95 11.98
N LEU A 197 8.72 17.64 11.99
CA LEU A 197 9.76 16.62 12.19
C LEU A 197 10.80 16.67 11.06
N MET A 198 10.35 16.77 9.81
CA MET A 198 11.22 16.93 8.65
C MET A 198 12.08 18.19 8.76
N ARG A 199 11.46 19.32 9.13
CA ARG A 199 12.16 20.60 9.30
C ARG A 199 13.20 20.56 10.42
N ARG A 200 12.92 19.88 11.53
CA ARG A 200 13.82 19.83 12.71
C ARG A 200 14.88 18.74 12.65
N LYS A 201 14.55 17.57 12.10
CA LYS A 201 15.37 16.35 12.17
C LYS A 201 15.73 15.76 10.80
N GLY A 202 15.27 16.37 9.71
CA GLY A 202 15.53 15.94 8.35
C GLY A 202 14.56 14.89 7.82
N LEU A 203 14.63 14.66 6.51
CA LEU A 203 13.74 13.76 5.77
C LEU A 203 13.79 12.31 6.27
N ALA A 204 14.99 11.80 6.58
CA ALA A 204 15.15 10.41 7.02
C ALA A 204 14.36 10.10 8.32
N GLU A 205 14.34 11.04 9.27
CA GLU A 205 13.55 10.89 10.51
C GLU A 205 12.05 11.03 10.25
N ALA A 206 11.65 11.92 9.35
CA ALA A 206 10.25 12.05 8.94
C ALA A 206 9.73 10.77 8.28
N LEU A 207 10.48 10.19 7.34
CA LEU A 207 10.15 8.93 6.66
C LEU A 207 10.04 7.75 7.64
N ARG A 208 10.96 7.63 8.61
CA ARG A 208 10.87 6.62 9.68
C ARG A 208 9.59 6.76 10.50
N ALA A 209 9.16 7.99 10.75
CA ALA A 209 7.93 8.26 11.49
C ALA A 209 6.66 8.05 10.65
N VAL A 210 6.77 8.11 9.32
CA VAL A 210 5.69 7.78 8.38
C VAL A 210 5.47 6.27 8.33
N SER A 211 6.54 5.51 8.09
CA SER A 211 6.46 4.05 8.06
C SER A 211 7.83 3.41 8.24
N PRO A 212 7.93 2.29 8.99
CA PRO A 212 9.17 1.52 9.08
C PRO A 212 9.58 0.89 7.74
N ALA A 213 8.67 0.82 6.75
CA ALA A 213 8.97 0.32 5.42
C ALA A 213 9.67 1.35 4.53
N LEU A 214 9.78 2.61 4.95
CA LEU A 214 10.45 3.67 4.21
C LEU A 214 11.87 3.89 4.72
N SER A 215 12.81 4.00 3.80
CA SER A 215 14.20 4.38 4.08
C SER A 215 14.69 5.43 3.09
N LEU A 216 15.69 6.19 3.54
CA LEU A 216 16.45 7.12 2.71
C LEU A 216 17.89 6.59 2.65
N ASP A 217 18.49 6.59 1.47
CA ASP A 217 19.89 6.22 1.31
C ASP A 217 20.84 7.21 2.00
N GLU A 218 22.12 6.85 2.12
CA GLU A 218 23.12 7.70 2.78
C GLU A 218 23.33 9.03 2.06
N GLY A 219 23.13 9.08 0.74
CA GLY A 219 23.25 10.28 -0.07
C GLY A 219 22.06 11.23 0.06
N GLY A 220 20.93 10.78 0.60
CA GLY A 220 19.71 11.59 0.69
C GLY A 220 19.04 11.80 -0.66
N THR A 221 19.26 10.92 -1.63
CA THR A 221 18.85 11.06 -3.03
C THR A 221 17.81 10.03 -3.45
N VAL A 222 17.67 8.92 -2.74
CA VAL A 222 16.73 7.85 -3.10
C VAL A 222 15.93 7.39 -1.89
N ILE A 223 14.61 7.53 -1.98
CA ILE A 223 13.67 6.93 -1.03
C ILE A 223 13.36 5.52 -1.48
N SER A 224 13.45 4.54 -0.59
CA SER A 224 13.06 3.15 -0.85
C SER A 224 11.87 2.76 0.02
N ALA A 225 10.89 2.10 -0.59
CA ALA A 225 9.78 1.45 0.09
C ALA A 225 9.95 -0.08 0.02
N ASP A 226 10.07 -0.73 1.19
CA ASP A 226 10.18 -2.18 1.34
C ASP A 226 8.84 -2.85 1.02
N LYS A 227 8.73 -3.32 -0.23
CA LYS A 227 7.53 -3.91 -0.84
C LYS A 227 7.89 -5.11 -1.69
N LEU A 228 6.92 -6.00 -1.88
CA LEU A 228 7.04 -7.14 -2.80
C LEU A 228 6.99 -6.72 -4.28
N ALA A 229 6.31 -5.62 -4.58
CA ALA A 229 6.22 -5.06 -5.92
C ALA A 229 7.44 -4.16 -6.24
N ASP A 230 7.91 -4.28 -7.48
CA ASP A 230 8.93 -3.40 -8.06
C ASP A 230 8.26 -2.17 -8.70
N GLY A 231 8.96 -1.04 -8.66
CA GLY A 231 8.47 0.23 -9.18
C GLY A 231 9.51 1.32 -8.98
N ARG A 232 9.67 2.19 -9.98
CA ARG A 232 10.66 3.28 -9.98
C ARG A 232 10.02 4.54 -10.53
N THR A 233 10.27 5.67 -9.88
CA THR A 233 9.84 7.00 -10.34
C THR A 233 10.85 8.07 -9.90
N THR A 234 10.69 9.29 -10.37
CA THR A 234 11.48 10.45 -10.00
C THR A 234 10.57 11.59 -9.55
N ALA A 235 10.98 12.30 -8.50
CA ALA A 235 10.32 13.50 -8.01
C ALA A 235 10.76 14.77 -8.74
N THR A 236 11.60 14.67 -9.78
CA THR A 236 12.18 15.82 -10.49
C THR A 236 12.02 15.70 -12.01
N ASP A 237 10.98 15.04 -12.50
CA ASP A 237 10.71 14.90 -13.93
C ASP A 237 10.56 16.30 -14.59
N PRO A 238 11.47 16.71 -15.50
CA PRO A 238 11.40 18.02 -16.13
C PRO A 238 10.16 18.22 -16.99
N ALA A 239 9.57 17.14 -17.52
CA ALA A 239 8.37 17.21 -18.35
C ALA A 239 7.10 17.49 -17.54
N PHE A 240 7.16 17.31 -16.22
CA PHE A 240 5.97 17.29 -15.36
C PHE A 240 6.09 18.17 -14.10
N GLY A 241 7.31 18.47 -13.66
CA GLY A 241 7.61 19.35 -12.55
C GLY A 241 8.01 18.62 -11.27
N ALA A 242 8.84 19.27 -10.46
CA ALA A 242 9.42 18.66 -9.27
C ALA A 242 8.47 18.71 -8.05
N GLY A 243 8.31 17.58 -7.36
CA GLY A 243 7.48 17.46 -6.17
C GLY A 243 7.41 16.05 -5.60
N LEU A 244 7.25 15.94 -4.28
CA LEU A 244 6.92 14.70 -3.57
C LEU A 244 5.86 15.02 -2.51
N THR A 245 4.73 14.33 -2.56
CA THR A 245 3.64 14.51 -1.59
C THR A 245 3.53 13.29 -0.68
N LEU A 246 3.36 13.51 0.62
CA LEU A 246 3.07 12.46 1.59
C LEU A 246 1.69 12.71 2.20
N LEU A 247 0.79 11.71 2.10
CA LEU A 247 -0.60 11.81 2.54
C LEU A 247 -0.88 10.82 3.69
N PRO A 248 -1.19 11.29 4.91
CA PRO A 248 -1.69 10.40 5.95
C PRO A 248 -3.10 9.91 5.60
N SER A 249 -3.47 8.75 6.13
CA SER A 249 -4.79 8.16 5.97
C SER A 249 -5.26 7.43 7.22
N SER A 250 -6.52 7.61 7.61
CA SER A 250 -7.15 6.88 8.72
C SER A 250 -7.72 5.54 8.25
N PHE A 251 -8.02 5.41 6.96
CA PHE A 251 -8.60 4.21 6.35
C PHE A 251 -7.56 3.33 5.66
N GLY A 252 -6.34 3.84 5.45
CA GLY A 252 -5.31 3.20 4.63
C GLY A 252 -4.63 1.99 5.26
N TRP A 253 -4.74 1.72 6.57
CA TRP A 253 -4.01 0.58 7.17
C TRP A 253 -4.56 -0.75 6.62
N PRO A 254 -3.74 -1.71 6.16
CA PRO A 254 -2.27 -1.80 6.29
C PRO A 254 -1.46 -1.32 5.06
N HIS A 255 -2.11 -0.70 4.08
CA HIS A 255 -1.53 -0.28 2.80
C HIS A 255 -0.59 0.92 2.94
N LEU A 256 0.58 0.86 2.30
CA LEU A 256 1.48 2.01 2.14
C LEU A 256 1.61 2.31 0.65
N MET A 257 0.73 3.10 0.05
CA MET A 257 0.73 3.28 -1.40
C MET A 257 1.84 4.22 -1.87
N VAL A 258 2.42 3.90 -3.03
CA VAL A 258 3.44 4.73 -3.70
C VAL A 258 3.04 4.90 -5.16
N VAL A 259 2.56 6.09 -5.52
CA VAL A 259 2.31 6.46 -6.91
C VAL A 259 3.65 6.57 -7.62
N HIS A 260 3.77 5.81 -8.70
CA HIS A 260 5.01 5.73 -9.48
C HIS A 260 4.73 5.62 -10.99
N ALA A 261 3.52 5.98 -11.41
CA ALA A 261 3.18 6.12 -12.83
C ALA A 261 4.11 7.16 -13.50
N PRO A 262 4.62 6.88 -14.72
CA PRO A 262 5.35 7.87 -15.51
C PRO A 262 4.48 9.10 -15.81
N GLY A 263 5.06 10.29 -15.71
CA GLY A 263 4.32 11.54 -15.91
C GLY A 263 3.34 11.88 -14.79
N TRP A 264 3.57 11.32 -13.59
CA TRP A 264 2.90 11.69 -12.33
C TRP A 264 3.94 12.11 -11.30
N GLN A 265 3.58 13.08 -10.45
CA GLN A 265 4.36 13.37 -9.25
C GLN A 265 4.25 12.19 -8.27
N PRO A 266 5.36 11.74 -7.66
CA PRO A 266 5.31 10.69 -6.67
C PRO A 266 4.48 11.13 -5.46
N VAL A 267 3.60 10.24 -5.03
CA VAL A 267 2.78 10.38 -3.81
C VAL A 267 3.01 9.17 -2.93
N ILE A 268 3.25 9.37 -1.64
CA ILE A 268 3.28 8.33 -0.63
C ILE A 268 2.04 8.48 0.26
N GLN A 269 1.03 7.63 0.08
CA GLN A 269 -0.11 7.57 1.01
C GLN A 269 0.18 6.55 2.10
N TYR A 270 0.06 6.94 3.36
CA TYR A 270 0.47 6.13 4.50
C TYR A 270 -0.58 6.11 5.60
N PRO A 271 -0.73 4.99 6.33
CA PRO A 271 -1.74 4.89 7.35
C PRO A 271 -1.29 5.55 8.65
N ILE A 272 -2.20 6.25 9.32
CA ILE A 272 -2.06 6.72 10.69
C ILE A 272 -2.82 5.79 11.63
N GLY A 273 -2.33 5.62 12.86
CA GLY A 273 -3.06 4.86 13.89
C GLY A 273 -3.17 3.35 13.62
N ALA A 274 -2.07 2.71 13.19
CA ALA A 274 -1.98 1.25 13.16
C ALA A 274 -2.44 0.65 14.50
N PRO A 275 -3.08 -0.53 14.52
CA PRO A 275 -3.33 -1.26 15.77
C PRO A 275 -2.04 -1.34 16.59
N GLU A 276 -2.11 -1.42 17.93
CA GLU A 276 -0.96 -1.58 18.84
C GLU A 276 -0.23 -2.93 18.67
N LEU A 277 0.05 -3.31 17.43
CA LEU A 277 0.87 -4.42 17.01
C LEU A 277 2.29 -3.87 16.81
N PRO A 278 3.33 -4.54 17.33
CA PRO A 278 4.70 -4.14 17.04
C PRO A 278 4.94 -4.14 15.53
N ALA A 279 5.74 -3.20 15.02
CA ALA A 279 5.98 -2.99 13.59
C ALA A 279 6.14 -4.30 12.79
N ALA A 280 5.50 -4.34 11.61
CA ALA A 280 5.58 -5.45 10.68
C ALA A 280 7.04 -5.83 10.39
N ALA A 281 7.33 -7.13 10.26
CA ALA A 281 8.65 -7.58 9.83
C ALA A 281 9.01 -7.01 8.45
N SER A 282 10.31 -6.79 8.18
CA SER A 282 10.77 -6.49 6.82
C SER A 282 10.44 -7.63 5.87
N VAL A 283 10.28 -7.34 4.57
CA VAL A 283 10.01 -8.35 3.54
C VAL A 283 11.08 -9.45 3.57
N GLU A 284 12.35 -9.04 3.73
CA GLU A 284 13.48 -9.97 3.81
C GLU A 284 13.41 -10.88 5.04
N LEU A 285 13.04 -10.34 6.21
CA LEU A 285 12.90 -11.15 7.42
C LEU A 285 11.71 -12.12 7.28
N LEU A 286 10.60 -11.70 6.67
CA LEU A 286 9.46 -12.57 6.40
C LEU A 286 9.85 -13.71 5.44
N LYS A 287 10.50 -13.40 4.31
CA LYS A 287 11.01 -14.40 3.36
C LYS A 287 11.92 -15.40 4.08
N LEU A 288 12.89 -14.92 4.85
CA LEU A 288 13.80 -15.75 5.62
C LEU A 288 13.07 -16.66 6.64
N ARG A 289 12.01 -16.16 7.29
CA ARG A 289 11.17 -16.95 8.22
C ARG A 289 10.35 -18.01 7.50
N MET A 290 9.75 -17.68 6.37
CA MET A 290 8.99 -18.61 5.54
C MET A 290 9.89 -19.73 5.01
N ASP A 291 11.05 -19.38 4.44
CA ASP A 291 12.05 -20.34 3.99
C ASP A 291 12.52 -21.24 5.14
N ALA A 292 12.75 -20.66 6.32
CA ALA A 292 13.12 -21.41 7.51
C ALA A 292 12.00 -22.38 7.97
N LEU A 293 10.72 -22.06 7.79
CA LEU A 293 9.64 -22.95 8.22
C LEU A 293 9.17 -23.93 7.14
N ALA A 294 9.44 -23.68 5.86
CA ALA A 294 9.06 -24.56 4.76
C ALA A 294 9.79 -25.93 4.75
N HIS A 295 10.81 -26.13 5.61
CA HIS A 295 11.56 -27.37 5.67
C HIS A 295 11.00 -28.34 6.72
N PRO A 296 10.64 -29.59 6.37
CA PRO A 296 9.99 -30.55 7.26
C PRO A 296 10.72 -30.78 8.60
N MET A 297 12.05 -30.94 8.56
CA MET A 297 12.83 -31.11 9.79
C MET A 297 12.79 -29.89 10.73
N ARG A 298 12.75 -28.68 10.17
CA ARG A 298 12.69 -27.45 10.97
C ARG A 298 11.30 -27.29 11.62
N MET A 299 10.23 -27.72 10.94
CA MET A 299 8.90 -27.80 11.58
C MET A 299 8.88 -28.80 12.74
N ARG A 300 9.51 -29.98 12.59
CA ARG A 300 9.66 -30.97 13.68
C ARG A 300 10.44 -30.41 14.86
N LEU A 301 11.55 -29.71 14.60
CA LEU A 301 12.32 -29.00 15.64
C LEU A 301 11.47 -27.94 16.34
N SER A 302 10.75 -27.10 15.59
CA SER A 302 9.85 -26.08 16.14
C SER A 302 8.79 -26.66 17.06
N ARG A 303 8.24 -27.85 16.76
CA ARG A 303 7.30 -28.54 17.66
C ARG A 303 7.91 -28.85 19.03
N ASN A 304 9.16 -29.32 19.08
CA ASN A 304 9.85 -29.59 20.34
C ASN A 304 10.20 -28.28 21.07
N LEU A 305 10.80 -27.33 20.33
CA LEU A 305 11.24 -26.02 20.85
C LEU A 305 10.08 -25.12 21.32
N GLY A 306 8.88 -25.32 20.80
CA GLY A 306 7.66 -24.62 21.23
C GLY A 306 7.09 -25.14 22.55
N ARG A 307 7.49 -26.34 22.98
CA ARG A 307 7.03 -26.94 24.25
C ARG A 307 7.96 -26.64 25.42
N ALA A 308 9.27 -26.61 25.18
CA ALA A 308 10.28 -26.31 26.19
C ALA A 308 11.60 -25.87 25.55
N ALA A 309 12.54 -25.42 26.37
CA ALA A 309 13.90 -25.15 25.92
C ALA A 309 14.72 -26.46 25.90
N TYR A 310 15.45 -26.71 24.81
CA TYR A 310 16.25 -27.93 24.61
C TYR A 310 17.70 -27.61 24.20
N THR A 311 18.62 -28.48 24.58
CA THR A 311 19.99 -28.51 24.05
C THR A 311 20.05 -29.18 22.67
N THR A 312 21.13 -28.93 21.93
CA THR A 312 21.39 -29.61 20.65
C THR A 312 21.41 -31.14 20.79
N SER A 313 22.02 -31.65 21.86
CA SER A 313 22.12 -33.09 22.11
C SER A 313 20.75 -33.72 22.38
N GLU A 314 19.93 -33.10 23.23
CA GLU A 314 18.56 -33.59 23.48
C GLU A 314 17.70 -33.60 22.20
N LEU A 315 17.88 -32.59 21.33
CA LEU A 315 17.18 -32.55 20.04
C LEU A 315 17.68 -33.62 19.07
N ALA A 316 18.99 -33.88 19.03
CA ALA A 316 19.60 -34.92 18.20
C ALA A 316 19.05 -36.30 18.58
N ASP A 317 19.06 -36.60 19.87
CA ASP A 317 18.55 -37.87 20.42
C ASP A 317 17.03 -38.01 20.16
N SER A 318 16.24 -36.94 20.39
CA SER A 318 14.79 -36.99 20.21
C SER A 318 14.31 -37.12 18.76
N LEU A 319 15.13 -36.67 17.79
CA LEU A 319 14.75 -36.62 16.37
C LEU A 319 15.45 -37.68 15.52
N GLY A 320 16.44 -38.38 16.08
CA GLY A 320 17.20 -39.43 15.40
C GLY A 320 18.15 -38.89 14.34
N ILE A 321 18.72 -37.70 14.55
CA ILE A 321 19.66 -37.05 13.62
C ILE A 321 20.93 -36.61 14.33
N SER A 322 21.99 -36.33 13.58
CA SER A 322 23.28 -35.98 14.16
C SER A 322 23.27 -34.57 14.81
N ALA A 323 24.07 -34.37 15.86
CA ALA A 323 24.21 -33.04 16.50
C ALA A 323 24.70 -31.93 15.54
N PRO A 324 25.61 -32.18 14.58
CA PRO A 324 25.94 -31.21 13.53
C PRO A 324 24.74 -30.85 12.65
N GLU A 325 23.90 -31.83 12.31
CA GLU A 325 22.69 -31.60 11.52
C GLU A 325 21.66 -30.75 12.29
N VAL A 326 21.41 -31.06 13.56
CA VAL A 326 20.59 -30.22 14.45
C VAL A 326 21.15 -28.80 14.51
N SER A 327 22.46 -28.65 14.72
CA SER A 327 23.10 -27.33 14.81
C SER A 327 22.89 -26.51 13.54
N ARG A 328 22.98 -27.14 12.36
CA ARG A 328 22.70 -26.49 11.07
C ARG A 328 21.26 -26.00 10.99
N HIS A 329 20.28 -26.80 11.42
CA HIS A 329 18.88 -26.39 11.44
C HIS A 329 18.60 -25.27 12.46
N LEU A 330 19.18 -25.36 13.66
CA LEU A 330 19.07 -24.32 14.69
C LEU A 330 19.70 -23.01 14.23
N ALA A 331 20.83 -23.05 13.50
CA ALA A 331 21.45 -21.87 12.94
C ALA A 331 20.53 -21.14 11.94
N VAL A 332 19.82 -21.88 11.08
CA VAL A 332 18.83 -21.31 10.15
C VAL A 332 17.66 -20.68 10.91
N LEU A 333 17.07 -21.39 11.88
CA LEU A 333 15.98 -20.88 12.70
C LEU A 333 16.39 -19.64 13.51
N LYS A 334 17.64 -19.62 14.01
CA LYS A 334 18.20 -18.47 14.74
C LYS A 334 18.42 -17.28 13.82
N LYS A 335 18.96 -17.50 12.61
CA LYS A 335 19.12 -16.44 11.60
C LYS A 335 17.77 -15.80 11.24
N ALA A 336 16.72 -16.61 11.14
CA ALA A 336 15.34 -16.17 10.92
C ALA A 336 14.65 -15.52 12.14
N LYS A 337 15.35 -15.38 13.27
CA LYS A 337 14.80 -14.86 14.54
C LYS A 337 13.54 -15.62 14.99
N LEU A 338 13.49 -16.93 14.77
CA LEU A 338 12.38 -17.80 15.19
C LEU A 338 12.66 -18.54 16.50
N ILE A 339 13.93 -18.55 16.94
CA ILE A 339 14.34 -19.16 18.20
C ILE A 339 15.23 -18.21 18.97
N SER A 340 15.13 -18.27 20.29
CA SER A 340 16.10 -17.67 21.21
C SER A 340 17.08 -18.73 21.71
N THR A 341 18.24 -18.28 22.20
CA THR A 341 19.25 -19.17 22.77
C THR A 341 19.77 -18.57 24.07
N ARG A 342 19.78 -19.36 25.14
CA ARG A 342 20.28 -18.94 26.46
C ARG A 342 21.28 -19.95 26.99
N ARG A 343 22.35 -19.46 27.64
CA ARG A 343 23.35 -20.33 28.27
C ARG A 343 22.97 -20.56 29.73
N ARG A 344 22.91 -21.82 30.16
CA ARG A 344 22.69 -22.23 31.56
C ARG A 344 23.84 -23.11 32.01
N GLY A 345 24.84 -22.50 32.65
CA GLY A 345 26.09 -23.16 33.00
C GLY A 345 26.84 -23.65 31.76
N ARG A 346 27.07 -24.97 31.67
CA ARG A 346 27.75 -25.60 30.53
C ARG A 346 26.82 -25.88 29.33
N TYR A 347 25.51 -25.73 29.51
CA TYR A 347 24.52 -26.07 28.49
C TYR A 347 24.05 -24.83 27.71
N VAL A 348 23.81 -25.02 26.41
CA VAL A 348 23.19 -24.02 25.53
C VAL A 348 21.78 -24.51 25.23
N LEU A 349 20.78 -23.75 25.66
CA LEU A 349 19.37 -24.07 25.50
C LEU A 349 18.77 -23.20 24.40
N HIS A 350 18.07 -23.84 23.48
CA HIS A 350 17.33 -23.23 22.39
C HIS A 350 15.83 -23.31 22.70
N GLN A 351 15.08 -22.26 22.39
CA GLN A 351 13.63 -22.24 22.60
C GLN A 351 12.96 -21.47 21.45
N LEU A 352 11.79 -21.92 21.03
CA LEU A 352 11.02 -21.23 20.00
C LEU A 352 10.53 -19.88 20.54
N ASP A 353 10.62 -18.86 19.71
CA ASP A 353 9.94 -17.59 19.95
C ASP A 353 8.48 -17.72 19.48
N VAL A 354 7.61 -18.14 20.40
CA VAL A 354 6.19 -18.41 20.11
C VAL A 354 5.49 -17.14 19.63
N THR A 355 5.85 -15.97 20.17
CA THR A 355 5.28 -14.69 19.75
C THR A 355 5.65 -14.38 18.30
N ALA A 356 6.92 -14.58 17.92
CA ALA A 356 7.36 -14.39 16.53
C ALA A 356 6.66 -15.34 15.55
N VAL A 357 6.41 -16.60 15.96
CA VAL A 357 5.73 -17.59 15.11
C VAL A 357 4.23 -17.32 15.01
N ALA A 358 3.56 -16.99 16.11
CA ALA A 358 2.12 -16.71 16.13
C ALA A 358 1.75 -15.52 15.22
N ARG A 359 2.67 -14.57 15.08
CA ARG A 359 2.49 -13.40 14.23
C ARG A 359 2.70 -13.62 12.74
N LEU A 360 3.25 -14.77 12.32
CA LEU A 360 3.63 -14.96 10.91
C LEU A 360 2.48 -14.78 9.93
N GLY A 361 1.26 -15.19 10.30
CA GLY A 361 0.08 -14.96 9.46
C GLY A 361 -0.22 -13.48 9.29
N SER A 362 -0.22 -12.71 10.38
CA SER A 362 -0.42 -11.25 10.35
C SER A 362 0.72 -10.54 9.63
N ASP A 363 1.97 -10.86 9.95
CA ASP A 363 3.16 -10.28 9.28
C ASP A 363 3.13 -10.59 7.77
N PHE A 364 2.65 -11.77 7.37
CA PHE A 364 2.48 -12.14 5.97
C PHE A 364 1.39 -11.31 5.29
N LEU A 365 0.19 -11.25 5.87
CA LEU A 365 -0.91 -10.45 5.32
C LEU A 365 -0.55 -8.97 5.25
N GLU A 366 0.03 -8.40 6.30
CA GLU A 366 0.51 -7.01 6.31
C GLU A 366 1.58 -6.77 5.25
N THR A 367 2.46 -7.73 4.95
CA THR A 367 3.49 -7.57 3.92
C THR A 367 2.94 -7.71 2.51
N VAL A 368 1.94 -8.58 2.31
CA VAL A 368 1.30 -8.78 1.01
C VAL A 368 0.36 -7.62 0.66
N LEU A 369 -0.33 -7.06 1.66
CA LEU A 369 -1.27 -5.97 1.48
C LEU A 369 -0.60 -4.58 1.45
N ARG A 370 0.54 -4.41 2.11
CA ARG A 370 1.27 -3.12 2.16
C ARG A 370 1.69 -2.61 0.79
#